data_AF-A0A7X9QD34-F1
#
_entry.id   AF-A0A7X9QD34-F1
#
_cell.length_a   1.000
_cell.length_b   1.000
_cell.length_c   1.000
_cell.angle_alpha   90.00
_cell.angle_beta   90.00
_cell.angle_gamma   90.00
#
_symmetry.space_group_name_H-M   'P 1'
#
loop_
_entity.id
_entity.type
_entity.pdbx_description
1 polymer ?
#
loop_
_entity_poly.entity_id
_entity_poly.type
_entity_poly.pdbx_seq_one_letter_code
_entity_poly.pdbx_strand_id
1 'polypeptide(L)'
;MTYTVHDEQTSPFAPADDADEFGRRRPTLPAPPQFDESIYRPTAVIESPDAPITIADSPELSDEERKLAAERAARREAREAALAAPDVRSVAKPEPIVVTRRTTDRFLGGLALFLLRLVVAAIMAVRGLEIVTNLPAAEAQFAATIIPEPAIMAMVTGIAALAIAVALVFGLLTRVAGLGVTLITGGALAFVLWGNWSVFIPGRSGFIGEFELLLAVVGLVLLCVGGGGFSLDRSFRKSREKDRLAEQA
;
A
#
# COMPACT_ATOMS: atom_id res chain seq x y z
N MET A 1 40.20 56.75 -17.53
CA MET A 1 41.35 57.06 -16.65
C MET A 1 40.97 56.59 -15.25
N THR A 2 41.89 55.87 -14.66
CA THR A 2 41.78 54.91 -13.55
C THR A 2 41.31 55.53 -12.24
N TYR A 3 40.47 54.82 -11.48
CA TYR A 3 40.48 54.91 -10.02
C TYR A 3 40.08 53.56 -9.40
N THR A 4 41.11 52.75 -9.13
CA THR A 4 41.10 51.59 -8.24
C THR A 4 41.77 52.03 -6.96
N VAL A 5 41.08 51.94 -5.82
CA VAL A 5 41.67 52.05 -4.48
C VAL A 5 41.38 50.75 -3.73
N HIS A 6 42.46 50.12 -3.31
CA HIS A 6 42.53 49.05 -2.32
C HIS A 6 42.22 49.62 -0.92
N ASP A 7 41.51 48.88 -0.07
CA ASP A 7 42.16 48.32 1.13
C ASP A 7 41.30 47.32 1.91
N GLU A 8 42.02 46.42 2.57
CA GLU A 8 41.59 45.36 3.48
C GLU A 8 40.85 45.91 4.72
N GLN A 9 39.85 45.18 5.25
CA GLN A 9 39.87 44.59 6.60
C GLN A 9 38.49 44.08 7.09
N THR A 10 38.58 42.95 7.77
CA THR A 10 37.80 42.46 8.92
C THR A 10 36.33 42.04 8.77
N SER A 11 36.18 40.70 8.77
CA SER A 11 34.96 39.95 9.10
C SER A 11 34.49 40.16 10.54
N PRO A 12 33.17 40.16 10.79
CA PRO A 12 32.62 39.73 12.07
C PRO A 12 31.63 38.55 11.95
N PHE A 13 31.57 37.87 10.80
CA PHE A 13 30.59 36.79 10.58
C PHE A 13 31.27 35.55 9.99
N ALA A 14 32.09 34.92 10.82
CA ALA A 14 32.43 33.50 10.70
C ALA A 14 31.38 32.68 11.46
N PRO A 15 30.61 31.79 10.81
CA PRO A 15 30.01 30.65 11.46
C PRO A 15 31.04 29.51 11.56
N ALA A 16 31.03 28.85 12.71
CA ALA A 16 32.04 27.94 13.21
C ALA A 16 32.22 26.66 12.37
N ASP A 17 33.46 26.17 12.38
CA ASP A 17 33.84 24.81 12.02
C ASP A 17 33.18 23.81 12.99
N ASP A 18 31.94 23.43 12.70
CA ASP A 18 31.23 22.34 13.38
C ASP A 18 31.28 21.07 12.52
N ALA A 19 32.42 20.82 11.88
CA ALA A 19 32.69 19.60 11.15
C ALA A 19 33.18 18.52 12.11
N ASP A 20 32.35 18.03 13.05
CA ASP A 20 32.70 16.83 13.86
C ASP A 20 31.54 16.14 14.61
N GLU A 21 30.26 16.46 14.38
CA GLU A 21 29.15 15.91 15.21
C GLU A 21 28.03 15.17 14.46
N PHE A 22 28.35 14.42 13.40
CA PHE A 22 27.41 13.42 12.84
C PHE A 22 28.02 12.02 12.64
N GLY A 23 29.21 11.80 13.20
CA GLY A 23 29.90 10.52 13.22
C GLY A 23 29.99 9.92 14.62
N ARG A 24 28.87 9.68 15.32
CA ARG A 24 28.78 8.75 16.49
C ARG A 24 27.36 8.68 17.10
N ARG A 25 26.40 8.07 16.40
CA ARG A 25 25.22 7.47 17.06
C ARG A 25 24.95 6.08 16.47
N ARG A 26 25.81 5.12 16.82
CA ARG A 26 25.47 3.70 16.71
C ARG A 26 24.44 3.38 17.79
N PRO A 27 23.28 2.80 17.46
CA PRO A 27 22.37 2.28 18.48
C PRO A 27 23.06 1.12 19.21
N THR A 28 23.35 1.29 20.50
CA THR A 28 23.81 0.21 21.37
C THR A 28 22.64 -0.72 21.65
N LEU A 29 22.65 -1.93 21.07
CA LEU A 29 21.76 -3.01 21.50
C LEU A 29 22.15 -3.44 22.93
N PRO A 30 21.18 -3.67 23.83
CA PRO A 30 21.45 -4.32 25.11
C PRO A 30 21.98 -5.75 24.88
N ALA A 31 22.95 -6.16 25.68
CA ALA A 31 23.54 -7.50 25.62
C ALA A 31 22.48 -8.59 25.89
N PRO A 32 22.54 -9.75 25.21
CA PRO A 32 21.61 -10.85 25.48
C PRO A 32 21.83 -11.42 26.89
N PRO A 33 20.77 -11.88 27.58
CA PRO A 33 20.89 -12.51 28.89
C PRO A 33 21.72 -13.80 28.78
N GLN A 34 22.65 -13.98 29.73
CA GLN A 34 23.47 -15.18 29.84
C GLN A 34 22.59 -16.33 30.36
N PHE A 35 22.55 -17.44 29.62
CA PHE A 35 21.85 -18.65 30.04
C PHE A 35 22.76 -19.49 30.94
N ASP A 36 22.34 -19.74 32.18
CA ASP A 36 23.03 -20.62 33.13
C ASP A 36 22.68 -22.09 32.84
N GLU A 37 23.64 -22.83 32.30
CA GLU A 37 23.50 -24.20 31.81
C GLU A 37 23.59 -25.25 32.94
N SER A 38 23.68 -24.83 34.21
CA SER A 38 23.82 -25.71 35.38
C SER A 38 22.50 -26.35 35.87
N ILE A 39 21.35 -25.96 35.32
CA ILE A 39 20.03 -26.39 35.79
C ILE A 39 19.66 -27.82 35.33
N TYR A 40 20.40 -28.43 34.39
CA TYR A 40 19.99 -29.69 33.75
C TYR A 40 20.89 -30.91 34.06
N ARG A 41 21.30 -31.10 35.33
CA ARG A 41 21.94 -32.35 35.74
C ARG A 41 21.36 -32.92 37.04
N PRO A 42 20.53 -33.98 36.99
CA PRO A 42 20.20 -34.75 38.18
C PRO A 42 21.33 -35.75 38.46
N THR A 43 22.06 -35.54 39.54
CA THR A 43 23.02 -36.50 40.11
C THR A 43 22.24 -37.65 40.74
N ALA A 44 22.26 -38.82 40.10
CA ALA A 44 21.69 -40.03 40.68
C ALA A 44 22.68 -40.62 41.71
N VAL A 45 22.33 -40.51 42.99
CA VAL A 45 22.92 -41.31 44.08
C VAL A 45 21.81 -42.18 44.62
N ILE A 46 21.87 -43.49 44.34
CA ILE A 46 21.14 -44.50 45.12
C ILE A 46 22.12 -45.64 45.37
N GLU A 47 22.58 -45.68 46.62
CA GLU A 47 23.37 -46.74 47.22
C GLU A 47 22.43 -47.91 47.63
N SER A 48 22.97 -49.13 47.56
CA SER A 48 22.27 -50.42 47.59
C SER A 48 22.17 -50.98 49.05
N PRO A 49 21.82 -52.26 49.31
CA PRO A 49 20.56 -52.73 49.90
C PRO A 49 20.74 -53.44 51.28
N ASP A 50 19.67 -54.06 51.79
CA ASP A 50 19.61 -55.17 52.77
C ASP A 50 19.28 -54.88 54.25
N ALA A 51 18.01 -55.14 54.63
CA ALA A 51 17.64 -55.82 55.88
C ALA A 51 16.21 -56.42 55.79
N PRO A 52 15.98 -57.68 56.22
CA PRO A 52 14.70 -58.38 56.05
C PRO A 52 13.65 -57.98 57.10
N ILE A 53 12.43 -57.71 56.64
CA ILE A 53 11.26 -57.38 57.47
C ILE A 53 10.58 -58.69 57.90
N THR A 54 10.49 -58.95 59.19
CA THR A 54 9.64 -60.03 59.75
C THR A 54 8.22 -59.49 59.91
N ILE A 55 7.29 -59.92 59.05
CA ILE A 55 5.89 -59.48 59.09
C ILE A 55 5.12 -60.37 60.07
N ALA A 56 4.82 -59.84 61.26
CA ALA A 56 3.83 -60.40 62.16
C ALA A 56 2.44 -59.87 61.76
N ASP A 57 1.54 -60.81 61.43
CA ASP A 57 0.16 -60.63 61.00
C ASP A 57 -0.61 -59.72 61.98
N SER A 58 -0.88 -58.48 61.57
CA SER A 58 -1.56 -57.46 62.39
C SER A 58 -2.88 -57.05 61.71
N PRO A 59 -4.05 -57.23 62.34
CA PRO A 59 -5.36 -56.98 61.73
C PRO A 59 -5.59 -55.50 61.33
N GLU A 60 -4.79 -54.58 61.87
CA GLU A 60 -4.79 -53.15 61.53
C GLU A 60 -4.37 -52.87 60.07
N LEU A 61 -3.51 -53.72 59.48
CA LEU A 61 -3.13 -53.60 58.06
C LEU A 61 -4.35 -53.76 57.14
N SER A 62 -5.32 -54.59 57.52
CA SER A 62 -6.51 -54.84 56.70
C SER A 62 -7.45 -53.64 56.63
N ASP A 63 -7.48 -52.79 57.66
CA ASP A 63 -8.32 -51.58 57.69
C ASP A 63 -7.62 -50.41 56.98
N GLU A 64 -6.29 -50.30 57.12
CA GLU A 64 -5.50 -49.33 56.36
C GLU A 64 -5.49 -49.65 54.85
N GLU A 65 -5.38 -50.92 54.47
CA GLU A 65 -5.46 -51.37 53.09
C GLU A 65 -6.83 -51.05 52.48
N ARG A 66 -7.91 -51.22 53.24
CA ARG A 66 -9.27 -50.84 52.83
C ARG A 66 -9.40 -49.34 52.63
N LYS A 67 -8.80 -48.52 53.51
CA LYS A 67 -8.78 -47.05 53.38
C LYS A 67 -7.96 -46.59 52.18
N LEU A 68 -6.80 -47.20 51.93
CA LEU A 68 -5.96 -46.93 50.77
C LEU A 68 -6.61 -47.40 49.46
N ALA A 69 -7.35 -48.51 49.48
CA ALA A 69 -8.13 -48.98 48.34
C ALA A 69 -9.27 -47.98 48.01
N ALA A 70 -9.96 -47.47 49.02
CA ALA A 70 -10.97 -46.43 48.85
C ALA A 70 -10.37 -45.11 48.32
N GLU A 71 -9.20 -44.68 48.79
CA GLU A 71 -8.52 -43.49 48.27
C GLU A 71 -8.06 -43.66 46.82
N ARG A 72 -7.54 -44.84 46.47
CA ARG A 72 -7.16 -45.17 45.09
C ARG A 72 -8.38 -45.25 44.17
N ALA A 73 -9.50 -45.77 44.65
CA ALA A 73 -10.76 -45.79 43.91
C ALA A 73 -11.25 -44.35 43.65
N ALA A 74 -11.27 -43.50 44.68
CA ALA A 74 -11.65 -42.09 44.54
C ALA A 74 -10.73 -41.32 43.58
N ARG A 75 -9.41 -41.58 43.61
CA ARG A 75 -8.47 -40.97 42.65
C ARG A 75 -8.66 -41.47 41.22
N ARG A 76 -9.04 -42.74 41.04
CA ARG A 76 -9.35 -43.30 39.72
C ARG A 76 -10.64 -42.68 39.16
N GLU A 77 -11.68 -42.60 39.98
CA GLU A 77 -12.94 -41.94 39.61
C GLU A 77 -12.74 -40.46 39.29
N ALA A 78 -11.93 -39.73 40.08
CA ALA A 78 -11.61 -38.33 39.79
C ALA A 78 -10.84 -38.15 38.47
N ARG A 79 -9.95 -39.10 38.13
CA ARG A 79 -9.25 -39.09 36.83
C ARG A 79 -10.20 -39.42 35.69
N GLU A 80 -11.04 -40.44 35.83
CA GLU A 80 -12.04 -40.80 34.83
C GLU A 80 -13.05 -39.65 34.61
N ALA A 81 -13.47 -38.95 35.66
CA ALA A 81 -14.30 -37.75 35.56
C ALA A 81 -13.59 -36.59 34.84
N ALA A 82 -12.29 -36.40 35.07
CA ALA A 82 -11.49 -35.39 34.37
C ALA A 82 -11.25 -35.74 32.89
N LEU A 83 -11.19 -37.03 32.54
CA LEU A 83 -11.09 -37.52 31.16
C LEU A 83 -12.44 -37.50 30.43
N ALA A 84 -13.54 -37.69 31.15
CA ALA A 84 -14.91 -37.59 30.64
C ALA A 84 -15.43 -36.14 30.55
N ALA A 85 -14.68 -35.17 31.08
CA ALA A 85 -14.99 -33.76 30.93
C ALA A 85 -14.97 -33.40 29.43
N PRO A 86 -16.01 -32.73 28.90
CA PRO A 86 -16.06 -32.33 27.50
C PRO A 86 -14.82 -31.52 27.12
N ASP A 87 -14.20 -31.86 25.99
CA ASP A 87 -13.02 -31.15 25.50
C ASP A 87 -13.34 -29.66 25.28
N VAL A 88 -12.82 -28.83 26.18
CA VAL A 88 -12.95 -27.36 26.13
C VAL A 88 -12.22 -26.77 24.91
N ARG A 89 -11.52 -27.61 24.12
CA ARG A 89 -10.90 -27.26 22.84
C ARG A 89 -11.78 -27.46 21.62
N SER A 90 -13.10 -27.61 21.76
CA SER A 90 -14.01 -27.26 20.67
C SER A 90 -14.00 -25.73 20.45
N VAL A 91 -12.84 -25.22 20.06
CA VAL A 91 -12.65 -23.86 19.58
C VAL A 91 -13.58 -23.72 18.40
N ALA A 92 -14.65 -22.94 18.60
CA ALA A 92 -15.57 -22.56 17.55
C ALA A 92 -14.74 -22.16 16.32
N LYS A 93 -14.90 -22.92 15.24
CA LYS A 93 -14.24 -22.66 13.95
C LYS A 93 -14.45 -21.18 13.64
N PRO A 94 -13.39 -20.36 13.58
CA PRO A 94 -13.55 -18.91 13.47
C PRO A 94 -14.42 -18.64 12.24
N GLU A 95 -15.57 -17.99 12.46
CA GLU A 95 -16.48 -17.66 11.37
C GLU A 95 -15.68 -16.91 10.30
N PRO A 96 -15.76 -17.33 9.03
CA PRO A 96 -14.97 -16.72 7.98
C PRO A 96 -15.33 -15.24 7.92
N ILE A 97 -14.34 -14.37 8.20
CA ILE A 97 -14.48 -12.93 8.04
C ILE A 97 -14.79 -12.70 6.56
N VAL A 98 -16.06 -12.49 6.23
CA VAL A 98 -16.50 -12.16 4.88
C VAL A 98 -16.04 -10.73 4.62
N VAL A 99 -14.81 -10.59 4.13
CA VAL A 99 -14.31 -9.32 3.61
C VAL A 99 -15.19 -8.99 2.42
N THR A 100 -16.18 -8.11 2.61
CA THR A 100 -17.04 -7.62 1.54
C THR A 100 -16.16 -6.90 0.53
N ARG A 101 -15.87 -7.59 -0.58
CA ARG A 101 -15.01 -7.04 -1.64
C ARG A 101 -15.71 -5.85 -2.29
N ARG A 102 -14.94 -4.78 -2.53
CA ARG A 102 -15.41 -3.52 -3.11
C ARG A 102 -16.18 -3.77 -4.42
N THR A 103 -17.41 -3.26 -4.49
CA THR A 103 -18.41 -3.54 -5.54
C THR A 103 -18.07 -2.98 -6.93
N THR A 104 -17.01 -2.17 -7.06
CA THR A 104 -16.48 -1.65 -8.33
C THR A 104 -16.00 -2.77 -9.28
N ASP A 105 -15.74 -3.97 -8.74
CA ASP A 105 -15.34 -5.15 -9.52
C ASP A 105 -16.52 -5.90 -10.19
N ARG A 106 -17.78 -5.49 -9.99
CA ARG A 106 -18.92 -6.09 -10.74
C ARG A 106 -18.80 -5.74 -12.23
N PHE A 107 -19.26 -6.65 -13.10
CA PHE A 107 -19.19 -6.51 -14.57
C PHE A 107 -19.69 -5.12 -15.05
N LEU A 108 -20.76 -4.61 -14.45
CA LEU A 108 -21.31 -3.30 -14.77
C LEU A 108 -20.38 -2.13 -14.37
N GLY A 109 -19.70 -2.23 -13.23
CA GLY A 109 -18.70 -1.23 -12.80
C GLY A 109 -17.46 -1.24 -13.69
N GLY A 110 -16.99 -2.43 -14.09
CA GLY A 110 -15.91 -2.58 -15.06
C GLY A 110 -16.28 -2.04 -16.45
N LEU A 111 -17.49 -2.33 -16.94
CA LEU A 111 -18.00 -1.85 -18.22
C LEU A 111 -18.18 -0.32 -18.23
N ALA A 112 -18.75 0.25 -17.17
CA ALA A 112 -18.93 1.70 -17.05
C ALA A 112 -17.59 2.44 -17.07
N LEU A 113 -16.58 1.94 -16.34
CA LEU A 113 -15.23 2.51 -16.37
C LEU A 113 -14.54 2.34 -17.73
N PHE A 114 -14.76 1.20 -18.40
CA PHE A 114 -14.26 0.98 -19.75
C PHE A 114 -14.87 1.95 -20.77
N LEU A 115 -16.20 2.14 -20.73
CA LEU A 115 -16.91 3.07 -21.61
C LEU A 115 -16.49 4.52 -21.35
N LEU A 116 -16.42 4.93 -20.07
CA LEU A 116 -15.91 6.26 -19.70
C LEU A 116 -14.52 6.49 -20.29
N ARG A 117 -13.63 5.51 -20.13
CA ARG A 117 -12.28 5.56 -20.68
C ARG A 117 -12.28 5.63 -22.21
N LEU A 118 -13.15 4.89 -22.89
CA LEU A 118 -13.26 4.92 -24.36
C LEU A 118 -13.71 6.30 -24.84
N VAL A 119 -14.68 6.91 -24.17
CA VAL A 119 -15.17 8.26 -24.48
C VAL A 119 -14.06 9.30 -24.26
N VAL A 120 -13.38 9.25 -23.11
CA VAL A 120 -12.24 10.15 -22.83
C VAL A 120 -11.12 9.95 -23.85
N ALA A 121 -10.82 8.70 -24.22
CA ALA A 121 -9.82 8.40 -25.25
C ALA A 121 -10.21 9.00 -26.62
N ALA A 122 -11.47 8.88 -27.02
CA ALA A 122 -11.97 9.44 -28.27
C ALA A 122 -11.83 10.98 -28.27
N ILE A 123 -12.21 11.63 -27.16
CA ILE A 123 -12.05 13.08 -26.99
C ILE A 123 -10.58 13.49 -27.12
N MET A 124 -9.68 12.79 -26.42
CA MET A 124 -8.24 13.08 -26.46
C MET A 124 -7.64 12.82 -27.85
N ALA A 125 -8.14 11.81 -28.58
CA ALA A 125 -7.71 11.53 -29.94
C ALA A 125 -8.12 12.66 -30.90
N VAL A 126 -9.38 13.10 -30.84
CA VAL A 126 -9.87 14.22 -31.67
C VAL A 126 -9.11 15.49 -31.37
N ARG A 127 -8.92 15.83 -30.08
CA ARG A 127 -8.14 17.01 -29.67
C ARG A 127 -6.67 16.92 -30.09
N GLY A 128 -6.03 15.77 -29.89
CA GLY A 128 -4.64 15.56 -30.30
C GLY A 128 -4.48 15.68 -31.82
N LEU A 129 -5.43 15.13 -32.58
CA LEU A 129 -5.46 15.26 -34.03
C LEU A 129 -5.69 16.71 -34.46
N GLU A 130 -6.61 17.43 -33.83
CA GLU A 130 -6.84 18.86 -34.08
C GLU A 130 -5.56 19.67 -33.86
N ILE A 131 -4.85 19.46 -32.73
CA ILE A 131 -3.60 20.15 -32.43
C ILE A 131 -2.53 19.83 -33.47
N VAL A 132 -2.35 18.55 -33.82
CA VAL A 132 -1.31 18.12 -34.77
C VAL A 132 -1.60 18.60 -36.20
N THR A 133 -2.88 18.62 -36.60
CA THR A 133 -3.30 19.08 -37.94
C THR A 133 -3.34 20.60 -38.06
N ASN A 134 -3.65 21.32 -36.97
CA ASN A 134 -3.75 22.77 -36.92
C ASN A 134 -2.74 23.37 -35.93
N LEU A 135 -1.46 23.03 -36.10
CA LEU A 135 -0.36 23.52 -35.26
C LEU A 135 -0.36 25.06 -35.08
N PRO A 136 -0.55 25.88 -36.14
CA PRO A 136 -0.56 27.35 -36.00
C PRO A 136 -1.67 27.89 -35.09
N ALA A 137 -2.83 27.22 -35.07
CA ALA A 137 -3.94 27.63 -34.20
C ALA A 137 -3.63 27.32 -32.73
N ALA A 138 -3.03 26.16 -32.46
CA ALA A 138 -2.56 25.80 -31.12
C ALA A 138 -1.42 26.71 -30.65
N GLU A 139 -0.48 27.04 -31.54
CA GLU A 139 0.61 27.99 -31.27
C GLU A 139 0.08 29.37 -30.88
N ALA A 140 -0.92 29.89 -31.61
CA ALA A 140 -1.54 31.17 -31.29
C ALA A 140 -2.18 31.17 -29.89
N GLN A 141 -2.80 30.06 -29.49
CA GLN A 141 -3.38 29.91 -28.15
C GLN A 141 -2.31 29.89 -27.06
N PHE A 142 -1.18 29.21 -27.28
CA PHE A 142 -0.08 29.18 -26.32
C PHE A 142 0.73 30.48 -26.30
N ALA A 143 0.88 31.17 -27.44
CA ALA A 143 1.55 32.46 -27.53
C ALA A 143 0.82 33.57 -26.73
N ALA A 144 -0.48 33.43 -26.51
CA ALA A 144 -1.25 34.32 -25.65
C ALA A 144 -1.01 34.11 -24.14
N THR A 145 -0.15 33.15 -23.77
CA THR A 145 0.09 32.74 -22.38
C THR A 145 1.57 32.85 -21.98
N ILE A 146 1.89 32.61 -20.71
CA ILE A 146 3.26 32.72 -20.14
C ILE A 146 4.16 31.53 -20.55
N ILE A 147 3.69 30.64 -21.45
CA ILE A 147 4.38 29.40 -21.79
C ILE A 147 5.60 29.68 -22.68
N PRO A 148 6.81 29.23 -22.29
CA PRO A 148 7.99 29.35 -23.13
C PRO A 148 7.91 28.44 -24.36
N GLU A 149 8.34 28.94 -25.52
CA GLU A 149 8.40 28.22 -26.80
C GLU A 149 7.05 27.55 -27.22
N PRO A 150 6.05 28.35 -27.63
CA PRO A 150 4.69 27.86 -27.90
C PRO A 150 4.60 26.81 -29.02
N ALA A 151 5.51 26.86 -30.00
CA ALA A 151 5.59 25.88 -31.09
C ALA A 151 5.95 24.48 -30.60
N ILE A 152 6.99 24.38 -29.76
CA ILE A 152 7.43 23.10 -29.19
C ILE A 152 6.34 22.54 -28.27
N MET A 153 5.77 23.41 -27.43
CA MET A 153 4.72 23.01 -26.50
C MET A 153 3.44 22.56 -27.21
N ALA A 154 3.07 23.17 -28.33
CA ALA A 154 1.95 22.71 -29.16
C ALA A 154 2.19 21.30 -29.70
N MET A 155 3.38 21.06 -30.27
CA MET A 155 3.73 19.76 -30.83
C MET A 155 3.77 18.67 -29.75
N VAL A 156 4.42 18.95 -28.61
CA VAL A 156 4.49 18.03 -27.47
C VAL A 156 3.10 17.73 -26.93
N THR A 157 2.25 18.75 -26.77
CA THR A 157 0.88 18.56 -26.27
C THR A 157 0.03 17.72 -27.23
N GLY A 158 0.13 17.96 -28.54
CA GLY A 158 -0.58 17.19 -29.55
C GLY A 158 -0.16 15.71 -29.57
N ILE A 159 1.15 15.44 -29.59
CA ILE A 159 1.68 14.07 -29.56
C ILE A 159 1.34 13.37 -28.24
N ALA A 160 1.49 14.06 -27.11
CA ALA A 160 1.14 13.53 -25.80
C ALA A 160 -0.35 13.19 -25.72
N ALA A 161 -1.24 14.04 -26.25
CA ALA A 161 -2.68 13.77 -26.29
C ALA A 161 -3.01 12.50 -27.09
N LEU A 162 -2.37 12.28 -28.23
CA LEU A 162 -2.53 11.05 -29.02
C LEU A 162 -1.98 9.82 -28.28
N ALA A 163 -0.81 9.92 -27.66
CA ALA A 163 -0.23 8.83 -26.87
C ALA A 163 -1.12 8.46 -25.67
N ILE A 164 -1.71 9.45 -25.00
CA ILE A 164 -2.67 9.26 -23.91
C ILE A 164 -3.93 8.56 -24.43
N ALA A 165 -4.48 8.98 -25.57
CA ALA A 165 -5.65 8.33 -26.16
C ALA A 165 -5.38 6.83 -26.43
N VAL A 166 -4.24 6.51 -27.01
CA VAL A 166 -3.80 5.14 -27.25
C VAL A 166 -3.64 4.36 -25.94
N ALA A 167 -2.98 4.96 -24.94
CA ALA A 167 -2.80 4.36 -23.62
C ALA A 167 -4.14 4.09 -22.90
N LEU A 168 -5.12 4.99 -23.05
CA LEU A 168 -6.47 4.80 -22.53
C LEU A 168 -7.16 3.63 -23.24
N VAL A 169 -7.07 3.49 -24.56
CA VAL A 169 -7.68 2.35 -25.29
C VAL A 169 -7.08 1.00 -24.85
N PHE A 170 -5.76 0.90 -24.68
CA PHE A 170 -5.13 -0.36 -24.29
C PHE A 170 -5.28 -0.69 -22.80
N GLY A 171 -5.47 0.31 -21.94
CA GLY A 171 -5.84 0.08 -20.55
C GLY A 171 -4.74 -0.32 -19.59
N LEU A 172 -3.51 -0.44 -20.05
CA LEU A 172 -2.37 -0.90 -19.26
C LEU A 172 -1.71 0.23 -18.44
N LEU A 173 -1.96 1.50 -18.79
CA LEU A 173 -1.41 2.68 -18.10
C LEU A 173 -2.50 3.67 -17.68
N THR A 174 -3.70 3.21 -17.37
CA THR A 174 -4.86 4.09 -17.07
C THR A 174 -4.59 5.15 -16.00
N ARG A 175 -3.74 4.86 -15.01
CA ARG A 175 -3.31 5.86 -14.01
C ARG A 175 -2.44 6.95 -14.63
N VAL A 176 -1.39 6.56 -15.35
CA VAL A 176 -0.48 7.51 -16.02
C VAL A 176 -1.22 8.31 -17.09
N ALA A 177 -2.10 7.65 -17.85
CA ALA A 177 -2.94 8.28 -18.85
C ALA A 177 -3.96 9.25 -18.20
N GLY A 178 -4.58 8.87 -17.08
CA GLY A 178 -5.46 9.75 -16.30
C GLY A 178 -4.74 10.99 -15.76
N LEU A 179 -3.49 10.83 -15.29
CA LEU A 179 -2.62 11.95 -14.94
C LEU A 179 -2.35 12.85 -16.16
N GLY A 180 -2.02 12.26 -17.30
CA GLY A 180 -1.81 12.99 -18.55
C GLY A 180 -3.05 13.80 -18.98
N VAL A 181 -4.24 13.20 -18.95
CA VAL A 181 -5.51 13.92 -19.22
C VAL A 181 -5.66 15.08 -18.26
N THR A 182 -5.47 14.84 -16.96
CA THR A 182 -5.62 15.86 -15.91
C THR A 182 -4.65 17.02 -16.13
N LEU A 183 -3.39 16.75 -16.45
CA LEU A 183 -2.39 17.78 -16.69
C LEU A 183 -2.67 18.59 -17.95
N ILE A 184 -3.02 17.94 -19.07
CA ILE A 184 -3.30 18.66 -20.33
C ILE A 184 -4.54 19.52 -20.19
N THR A 185 -5.62 18.98 -19.65
CA THR A 185 -6.91 19.68 -19.54
C THR A 185 -6.89 20.72 -18.43
N GLY A 186 -6.29 20.41 -17.28
CA GLY A 186 -6.08 21.36 -16.19
C GLY A 186 -5.09 22.46 -16.56
N GLY A 187 -4.03 22.13 -17.32
CA GLY A 187 -3.09 23.10 -17.86
C GLY A 187 -3.76 24.03 -18.89
N ALA A 188 -4.53 23.49 -19.83
CA ALA A 188 -5.32 24.28 -20.76
C ALA A 188 -6.32 25.17 -20.03
N LEU A 189 -6.97 24.65 -18.97
CA LEU A 189 -7.90 25.41 -18.15
C LEU A 189 -7.21 26.59 -17.45
N ALA A 190 -6.10 26.33 -16.75
CA ALA A 190 -5.40 27.34 -15.96
C ALA A 190 -4.69 28.38 -16.82
N PHE A 191 -3.97 27.94 -17.85
CA PHE A 191 -3.10 28.82 -18.64
C PHE A 191 -3.83 29.46 -19.82
N VAL A 192 -4.63 28.71 -20.56
CA VAL A 192 -5.23 29.19 -21.83
C VAL A 192 -6.62 29.79 -21.60
N LEU A 193 -7.47 29.08 -20.87
CA LEU A 193 -8.89 29.42 -20.72
C LEU A 193 -9.14 30.45 -19.63
N TRP A 194 -8.50 30.31 -18.47
CA TRP A 194 -8.65 31.25 -17.36
C TRP A 194 -7.62 32.35 -17.35
N GLY A 195 -6.43 32.13 -17.91
CA GLY A 195 -5.39 33.14 -18.18
C GLY A 195 -5.23 34.15 -17.03
N ASN A 196 -5.84 35.33 -17.19
CA ASN A 196 -5.85 36.41 -16.19
C ASN A 196 -6.88 36.20 -15.05
N TRP A 197 -7.14 34.94 -14.67
CA TRP A 197 -8.11 34.51 -13.65
C TRP A 197 -9.56 34.96 -13.88
N SER A 198 -9.98 35.08 -15.15
CA SER A 198 -11.37 35.40 -15.50
C SER A 198 -12.13 34.15 -15.95
N VAL A 199 -13.08 33.70 -15.14
CA VAL A 199 -13.89 32.50 -15.41
C VAL A 199 -15.15 32.82 -16.23
N PHE A 200 -15.63 34.07 -16.17
CA PHE A 200 -16.88 34.51 -16.78
C PHE A 200 -16.63 35.60 -17.84
N ILE A 201 -17.14 35.38 -19.05
CA ILE A 201 -17.18 36.42 -20.09
C ILE A 201 -18.52 37.15 -20.02
N PRO A 202 -18.54 38.50 -19.96
CA PRO A 202 -19.77 39.28 -20.05
C PRO A 202 -20.53 38.97 -21.34
N GLY A 203 -21.84 38.71 -21.22
CA GLY A 203 -22.71 38.45 -22.38
C GLY A 203 -22.72 37.00 -22.89
N ARG A 204 -22.03 36.08 -22.23
CA ARG A 204 -22.09 34.63 -22.52
C ARG A 204 -22.68 33.88 -21.33
N SER A 205 -23.62 32.98 -21.59
CA SER A 205 -24.13 32.06 -20.57
C SER A 205 -23.16 30.90 -20.39
N GLY A 206 -22.83 30.54 -19.15
CA GLY A 206 -21.93 29.45 -18.81
C GLY A 206 -20.54 29.91 -18.34
N PHE A 207 -19.66 28.95 -18.11
CA PHE A 207 -18.29 29.18 -17.65
C PHE A 207 -17.28 28.77 -18.71
N ILE A 208 -16.18 29.53 -18.83
CA ILE A 208 -15.12 29.21 -19.77
C ILE A 208 -14.37 27.96 -19.27
N GLY A 209 -14.20 26.99 -20.16
CA GLY A 209 -13.46 25.77 -19.86
C GLY A 209 -14.28 24.70 -19.16
N GLU A 210 -15.60 24.67 -19.37
CA GLU A 210 -16.49 23.69 -18.76
C GLU A 210 -16.18 22.25 -19.09
N PHE A 211 -15.82 22.03 -20.34
CA PHE A 211 -15.43 20.75 -20.82
C PHE A 211 -14.08 20.33 -20.23
N GLU A 212 -13.12 21.26 -20.16
CA GLU A 212 -11.77 21.05 -19.64
C GLU A 212 -11.77 20.78 -18.15
N LEU A 213 -12.60 21.49 -17.37
CA LEU A 213 -12.79 21.21 -15.95
C LEU A 213 -13.38 19.81 -15.74
N LEU A 214 -14.42 19.45 -16.50
CA LEU A 214 -15.02 18.13 -16.44
C LEU A 214 -13.99 17.05 -16.79
N LEU A 215 -13.23 17.25 -17.87
CA LEU A 215 -12.25 16.28 -18.35
C LEU A 215 -11.06 16.15 -17.37
N ALA A 216 -10.66 17.23 -16.72
CA ALA A 216 -9.64 17.21 -15.67
C ALA A 216 -10.10 16.38 -14.46
N VAL A 217 -11.33 16.59 -13.99
CA VAL A 217 -11.90 15.82 -12.88
C VAL A 217 -12.08 14.36 -13.26
N VAL A 218 -12.56 14.07 -14.48
CA VAL A 218 -12.68 12.69 -14.98
C VAL A 218 -11.30 12.02 -15.10
N GLY A 219 -10.28 12.75 -15.59
CA GLY A 219 -8.90 12.29 -15.61
C GLY A 219 -8.37 11.96 -14.22
N LEU A 220 -8.70 12.79 -13.23
CA LEU A 220 -8.34 12.58 -11.83
C LEU A 220 -9.05 11.36 -11.24
N VAL A 221 -10.33 11.15 -11.58
CA VAL A 221 -11.07 9.94 -11.20
C VAL A 221 -10.40 8.70 -11.81
N LEU A 222 -9.99 8.74 -13.08
CA LEU A 222 -9.25 7.64 -13.71
C LEU A 222 -7.88 7.41 -13.06
N LEU A 223 -7.21 8.47 -12.59
CA LEU A 223 -5.96 8.39 -11.83
C LEU A 223 -6.17 7.71 -10.46
N CYS A 224 -7.20 8.12 -9.70
CA CYS A 224 -7.47 7.61 -8.36
C CYS A 224 -8.08 6.20 -8.36
N VAL A 225 -9.04 5.93 -9.25
CA VAL A 225 -9.74 4.64 -9.35
C VAL A 225 -8.91 3.62 -10.14
N GLY A 226 -8.13 4.07 -11.11
CA GLY A 226 -7.44 3.21 -12.08
C GLY A 226 -8.41 2.58 -13.09
N GLY A 227 -7.92 1.62 -13.87
CA GLY A 227 -8.67 1.02 -14.99
C GLY A 227 -9.79 0.03 -14.64
N GLY A 228 -10.18 -0.10 -13.38
CA GLY A 228 -11.23 -1.04 -12.93
C GLY A 228 -10.88 -2.53 -13.17
N GLY A 229 -11.84 -3.42 -12.90
CA GLY A 229 -11.68 -4.88 -13.03
C GLY A 229 -11.41 -5.41 -14.45
N PHE A 230 -11.53 -4.56 -15.47
CA PHE A 230 -11.33 -4.87 -16.90
C PHE A 230 -9.96 -4.42 -17.45
N SER A 231 -9.11 -3.80 -16.64
CA SER A 231 -7.75 -3.46 -17.06
C SER A 231 -6.87 -4.71 -17.14
N LEU A 232 -6.20 -4.89 -18.29
CA LEU A 232 -5.20 -5.94 -18.57
C LEU A 232 -4.15 -6.09 -17.45
N ASP A 233 -3.92 -5.04 -16.68
CA ASP A 233 -2.98 -5.01 -15.55
C ASP A 233 -3.38 -5.97 -14.40
N ARG A 234 -4.65 -6.36 -14.29
CA ARG A 234 -5.07 -7.38 -13.30
C ARG A 234 -4.88 -8.82 -13.79
N SER A 235 -4.90 -9.06 -15.10
CA SER A 235 -4.76 -10.41 -15.67
C SER A 235 -3.40 -11.01 -15.31
N PHE A 236 -2.33 -10.21 -15.47
CA PHE A 236 -0.97 -10.67 -15.17
C PHE A 236 -0.70 -10.89 -13.68
N ARG A 237 -1.34 -10.11 -12.80
CA ARG A 237 -1.21 -10.28 -11.34
C ARG A 237 -2.03 -11.46 -10.80
N LYS A 238 -3.24 -11.70 -11.34
CA LYS A 238 -4.02 -12.91 -11.03
C LYS A 238 -3.34 -14.19 -11.53
N SER A 239 -2.60 -14.14 -12.65
CA SER A 239 -1.85 -15.30 -13.13
C SER A 239 -0.73 -15.67 -12.17
N ARG A 240 0.03 -14.69 -11.67
CA ARG A 240 1.10 -14.94 -10.68
C ARG A 240 0.58 -15.45 -9.33
N GLU A 241 -0.58 -14.97 -8.89
CA GLU A 241 -1.24 -15.49 -7.69
C GLU A 241 -1.74 -16.93 -7.91
N LYS A 242 -2.26 -17.25 -9.09
CA LYS A 242 -2.65 -18.62 -9.45
C LYS A 242 -1.46 -19.57 -9.57
N ASP A 243 -0.35 -19.11 -10.13
CA ASP A 243 0.86 -19.92 -10.26
C ASP A 243 1.45 -20.21 -8.88
N ARG A 244 1.48 -19.21 -7.97
CA ARG A 244 1.89 -19.43 -6.57
C ARG A 244 0.95 -20.36 -5.80
N LEU A 245 -0.36 -20.31 -6.06
CA LEU A 245 -1.33 -21.20 -5.43
C LEU A 245 -1.27 -22.62 -6.03
N ALA A 246 -0.94 -22.77 -7.31
CA ALA A 246 -0.72 -24.05 -7.96
C ALA A 246 0.62 -24.69 -7.54
N GLU A 247 1.61 -23.89 -7.15
CA GLU A 247 2.89 -24.35 -6.62
C GLU A 247 2.80 -24.72 -5.12
N GLN A 248 1.72 -24.33 -4.43
CA GLN A 248 1.46 -24.61 -3.01
C GLN A 248 0.42 -25.72 -2.76
N ALA A 249 -0.19 -26.28 -3.81
CA ALA A 249 -1.18 -27.35 -3.75
C ALA A 249 -0.61 -28.68 -4.27
#